data_AF-A0A7S1CEE6-F1
#
_entry.id   AF-A0A7S1CEE6-F1
#
_cell.length_a   1.000
_cell.length_b   1.000
_cell.length_c   1.000
_cell.angle_alpha   90.00
_cell.angle_beta   90.00
_cell.angle_gamma   90.00
#
_symmetry.space_group_name_H-M   'P 1'
#
loop_
_entity.id
_entity.type
_entity.pdbx_description
1 polymer ?
#
loop_
_entity_poly.entity_id
_entity_poly.type
_entity_poly.pdbx_seq_one_letter_code
_entity_poly.pdbx_strand_id
1 'polypeptide(L)'
;MGASCTISINPKFAPPMVDKEILAGWQRLYKELELDGDDQAKLERSFQDIRRKGTHDSPEGFVSVDSLFEYCGDSQQSVITEKLLNCLVDWKEGYGELLCTPDIEFTGSSRLLDYSRWLVFIWNLCTLDKPSISVMLFNLYDPMGTGEVEKTVVTQQLLDDIFGEQLGLVKRKAKLRRVIEQHPVMKLTRLERVTLKHEFIEVVNTTPGIIFPVEELQFLFRQRIIGVKFWTRLERARAKWTREADYVQFRSRLMRLGLDILPDVDDSERMTATAGDAMRPEDKAFHEHRKTLHGADSLKRMAKERRDEDKKLGRRRRGSEVQAEGVERLMAHKREEVKRRRSTTGVPSDAALASTHAQMAARARRPRSGARRRTG
;
A
#
# COMPACT_ATOMS: atom_id res chain seq x y z
N MET A 1 -0.87 24.58 -29.98
CA MET A 1 -1.32 25.32 -28.78
C MET A 1 -1.42 24.31 -27.64
N GLY A 2 -0.36 24.19 -26.82
CA GLY A 2 -0.36 23.30 -25.67
C GLY A 2 -1.05 23.99 -24.49
N ALA A 3 -2.13 23.41 -23.97
CA ALA A 3 -2.78 23.92 -22.77
C ALA A 3 -1.80 23.80 -21.59
N SER A 4 -1.36 24.94 -21.06
CA SER A 4 -0.58 24.97 -19.83
C SER A 4 -1.52 24.65 -18.68
N CYS A 5 -1.52 23.38 -18.25
CA CYS A 5 -2.30 22.92 -17.11
C CYS A 5 -1.66 23.51 -15.84
N THR A 6 -2.21 24.61 -15.36
CA THR A 6 -1.78 25.25 -14.11
C THR A 6 -2.32 24.41 -12.96
N ILE A 7 -1.43 23.66 -12.31
CA ILE A 7 -1.74 22.83 -11.15
C ILE A 7 -1.85 23.73 -9.92
N SER A 8 -3.06 23.94 -9.40
CA SER A 8 -3.32 24.70 -8.18
C SER A 8 -3.56 23.74 -7.03
N ILE A 9 -2.64 23.72 -6.05
CA ILE A 9 -2.87 23.05 -4.76
C ILE A 9 -3.84 23.92 -3.97
N ASN A 10 -4.88 23.32 -3.42
CA ASN A 10 -5.90 24.06 -2.67
C ASN A 10 -5.23 24.73 -1.44
N PRO A 11 -5.31 26.07 -1.32
CA PRO A 11 -4.64 26.81 -0.24
C PRO A 11 -5.12 26.41 1.17
N LYS A 12 -6.26 25.70 1.29
CA LYS A 12 -6.75 25.13 2.55
C LYS A 12 -5.90 23.95 3.06
N PHE A 13 -5.05 23.37 2.22
CA PHE A 13 -4.18 22.24 2.59
C PHE A 13 -2.72 22.64 2.71
N ALA A 14 -2.38 23.92 2.50
CA ALA A 14 -1.10 24.43 2.88
C ALA A 14 -1.11 24.64 4.41
N PRO A 15 -0.31 23.92 5.20
CA PRO A 15 0.10 24.40 6.51
C PRO A 15 0.38 25.91 6.46
N PRO A 16 0.11 26.66 7.55
CA PRO A 16 0.34 28.10 7.59
C PRO A 16 1.81 28.52 7.34
N MET A 17 2.74 27.57 7.16
CA MET A 17 4.15 27.78 6.81
C MET A 17 4.67 26.75 5.79
N VAL A 18 3.90 26.31 4.79
CA VAL A 18 4.53 25.48 3.72
C VAL A 18 5.48 26.35 2.93
N ASP A 19 6.76 26.01 3.02
CA ASP A 19 7.80 26.60 2.20
C ASP A 19 7.41 26.48 0.71
N LYS A 20 7.52 27.58 -0.04
CA LYS A 20 7.22 27.59 -1.48
C LYS A 20 8.05 26.54 -2.21
N GLU A 21 9.23 26.21 -1.68
CA GLU A 21 10.09 25.16 -2.21
C GLU A 21 9.50 23.77 -2.09
N ILE A 22 8.89 23.44 -0.94
CA ILE A 22 8.20 22.15 -0.72
C ILE A 22 7.03 22.03 -1.71
N LEU A 23 6.22 23.09 -1.84
CA LEU A 23 5.07 23.10 -2.76
C LEU A 23 5.50 22.94 -4.23
N ALA A 24 6.61 23.59 -4.62
CA ALA A 24 7.21 23.42 -5.94
C ALA A 24 7.81 22.03 -6.14
N GLY A 25 8.38 21.42 -5.09
CA GLY A 25 8.83 20.05 -5.07
C GLY A 25 7.68 19.07 -5.36
N TRP A 26 6.55 19.25 -4.69
CA TRP A 26 5.36 18.44 -4.94
C TRP A 26 4.80 18.61 -6.35
N GLN A 27 4.71 19.83 -6.86
CA GLN A 27 4.27 20.05 -8.25
C GLN A 27 5.20 19.39 -9.26
N ARG A 28 6.51 19.38 -9.00
CA ARG A 28 7.48 18.63 -9.80
C ARG A 28 7.27 17.12 -9.65
N LEU A 29 7.07 16.60 -8.44
CA LEU A 29 6.78 15.18 -8.23
C LEU A 29 5.49 14.75 -8.94
N TYR A 30 4.41 15.51 -8.82
CA TYR A 30 3.16 15.25 -9.53
C TYR A 30 3.36 15.22 -11.04
N LYS A 31 4.17 16.15 -11.56
CA LYS A 31 4.51 16.20 -12.99
C LYS A 31 5.40 15.01 -13.41
N GLU A 32 6.38 14.62 -12.60
CA GLU A 32 7.28 13.50 -12.85
C GLU A 32 6.57 12.14 -12.74
N LEU A 33 5.62 12.01 -11.82
CA LEU A 33 4.76 10.84 -11.66
C LEU A 33 3.61 10.82 -12.68
N GLU A 34 3.50 11.83 -13.55
CA GLU A 34 2.42 11.99 -14.54
C GLU A 34 1.03 11.85 -13.87
N LEU A 35 0.87 12.50 -12.72
CA LEU A 35 -0.38 12.55 -11.98
C LEU A 35 -1.24 13.68 -12.54
N ASP A 36 -2.36 13.30 -13.15
CA ASP A 36 -3.34 14.26 -13.63
C ASP A 36 -4.08 14.94 -12.46
N GLY A 37 -4.88 15.96 -12.76
CA GLY A 37 -5.63 16.69 -11.74
C GLY A 37 -6.66 15.82 -11.02
N ASP A 38 -7.15 14.75 -11.63
CA ASP A 38 -8.11 13.84 -11.00
C ASP A 38 -7.42 12.91 -10.00
N ASP A 39 -6.22 12.40 -10.34
CA ASP A 39 -5.37 11.64 -9.43
C ASP A 39 -5.01 12.48 -8.19
N GLN A 40 -4.64 13.75 -8.37
CA GLN A 40 -4.37 14.68 -7.26
C GLN A 40 -5.61 14.89 -6.38
N ALA A 41 -6.77 15.18 -6.99
CA ALA A 41 -8.02 15.36 -6.25
C ALA A 41 -8.47 14.09 -5.50
N LYS A 42 -8.12 12.89 -5.99
CA LYS A 42 -8.38 11.62 -5.29
C LYS A 42 -7.43 11.41 -4.11
N LEU A 43 -6.15 11.78 -4.24
CA LEU A 43 -5.20 11.76 -3.12
C LEU A 43 -5.65 12.71 -2.00
N GLU A 44 -5.99 13.96 -2.35
CA GLU A 44 -6.50 14.95 -1.40
C GLU A 44 -7.78 14.45 -0.71
N ARG A 45 -8.74 13.91 -1.47
CA ARG A 45 -9.96 13.32 -0.90
C ARG A 45 -9.66 12.16 0.05
N SER A 46 -8.71 11.29 -0.31
CA SER A 46 -8.31 10.15 0.53
C SER A 46 -7.69 10.63 1.85
N PHE A 47 -6.81 11.64 1.80
CA PHE A 47 -6.26 12.25 3.00
C PHE A 47 -7.35 12.84 3.90
N GLN A 48 -8.31 13.56 3.31
CA GLN A 48 -9.45 14.14 4.03
C GLN A 48 -10.41 13.08 4.59
N ASP A 49 -10.57 11.96 3.91
CA ASP A 49 -11.38 10.83 4.38
C ASP A 49 -10.71 10.13 5.56
N ILE A 50 -9.38 9.91 5.51
CA ILE A 50 -8.62 9.35 6.63
C ILE A 50 -8.74 10.26 7.84
N ARG A 51 -8.49 11.56 7.66
CA ARG A 51 -8.59 12.57 8.73
C ARG A 51 -9.97 12.60 9.39
N ARG A 52 -11.04 12.47 8.60
CA ARG A 52 -12.43 12.50 9.12
C ARG A 52 -12.83 11.21 9.83
N LYS A 53 -12.23 10.07 9.48
CA LYS A 53 -12.55 8.76 10.05
C LYS A 53 -11.73 8.44 11.29
N GLY A 54 -10.55 9.04 11.42
CA GLY A 54 -9.72 8.93 12.61
C GLY A 54 -10.50 9.29 13.87
N THR A 55 -10.52 8.39 14.85
CA THR A 55 -11.16 8.65 16.15
C THR A 55 -10.32 9.56 17.06
N HIS A 56 -9.06 9.76 16.70
CA HIS A 56 -8.11 10.58 17.45
C HIS A 56 -8.20 12.05 17.06
N ASP A 57 -8.15 12.93 18.06
CA ASP A 57 -8.08 14.40 17.93
C ASP A 57 -6.78 14.84 17.24
N SER A 58 -6.65 14.53 15.95
CA SER A 58 -5.54 15.00 15.13
C SER A 58 -5.74 16.49 14.86
N PRO A 59 -4.72 17.34 15.07
CA PRO A 59 -4.79 18.76 14.75
C PRO A 59 -5.23 19.02 13.31
N GLU A 60 -5.81 20.19 13.06
CA GLU A 60 -6.27 20.54 11.72
C GLU A 60 -5.11 20.50 10.71
N GLY A 61 -5.28 19.68 9.68
CA GLY A 61 -4.30 19.56 8.59
C GLY A 61 -3.38 18.35 8.73
N PHE A 62 -3.55 17.57 9.79
CA PHE A 62 -2.75 16.39 10.07
C PHE A 62 -3.59 15.11 10.08
N VAL A 63 -2.94 13.99 9.84
CA VAL A 63 -3.45 12.62 9.95
C VAL A 63 -2.57 11.86 10.92
N SER A 64 -3.16 11.22 11.94
CA SER A 64 -2.38 10.36 12.83
C SER A 64 -2.07 8.99 12.21
N VAL A 65 -0.98 8.35 12.66
CA VAL A 65 -0.66 6.95 12.32
C VAL A 65 -1.82 6.02 12.71
N ASP A 66 -2.44 6.27 13.87
CA ASP A 66 -3.60 5.50 14.33
C ASP A 66 -4.81 5.66 13.39
N SER A 67 -5.02 6.87 12.84
CA SER A 67 -6.06 7.11 11.84
C SER A 67 -5.80 6.33 10.54
N LEU A 68 -4.53 6.12 10.16
CA LEU A 68 -4.18 5.31 8.99
C LEU A 68 -4.51 3.83 9.21
N PHE A 69 -4.28 3.31 10.42
CA PHE A 69 -4.66 1.94 10.79
C PHE A 69 -6.16 1.72 10.75
N GLU A 70 -6.91 2.62 11.41
CA GLU A 70 -8.37 2.59 11.39
C GLU A 70 -8.90 2.68 9.96
N TYR A 71 -8.28 3.54 9.13
CA TYR A 71 -8.64 3.68 7.74
C TYR A 71 -8.38 2.43 6.92
N CYS A 72 -7.45 1.55 7.30
CA CYS A 72 -7.23 0.25 6.65
C CYS A 72 -8.15 -0.85 7.19
N GLY A 73 -8.96 -0.55 8.22
CA GLY A 73 -9.86 -1.50 8.86
C GLY A 73 -9.12 -2.69 9.46
N ASP A 74 -7.82 -2.52 9.70
CA ASP A 74 -6.98 -3.59 10.21
C ASP A 74 -7.04 -3.54 11.74
N SER A 75 -7.95 -4.32 12.30
CA SER A 75 -8.02 -4.54 13.75
C SER A 75 -6.78 -5.25 14.29
N GLN A 76 -5.92 -5.77 13.41
CA GLN A 76 -4.72 -6.49 13.74
C GLN A 76 -3.53 -5.55 13.52
N GLN A 77 -3.36 -4.60 14.45
CA GLN A 77 -2.11 -3.87 14.60
C GLN A 77 -0.99 -4.88 14.87
N SER A 78 -0.41 -5.46 13.82
CA SER A 78 0.83 -6.22 13.99
C SER A 78 1.90 -5.22 14.39
N VAL A 79 2.69 -5.58 15.40
CA VAL A 79 3.79 -4.75 15.91
C VAL A 79 4.74 -4.39 14.76
N ILE A 80 4.92 -5.29 13.78
CA ILE A 80 5.70 -4.98 12.59
C ILE A 80 5.06 -3.89 11.74
N THR A 81 3.74 -3.86 11.60
CA THR A 81 3.09 -2.79 10.84
C THR A 81 3.27 -1.48 11.57
N GLU A 82 3.08 -1.45 12.89
CA GLU A 82 3.32 -0.26 13.69
C GLU A 82 4.77 0.20 13.58
N LYS A 83 5.74 -0.72 13.72
CA LYS A 83 7.16 -0.42 13.54
C LYS A 83 7.47 0.08 12.14
N LEU A 84 6.86 -0.48 11.10
CA LEU A 84 7.04 -0.04 9.72
C LEU A 84 6.45 1.33 9.48
N LEU A 85 5.25 1.59 9.98
CA LEU A 85 4.64 2.91 9.92
C LEU A 85 5.49 3.92 10.68
N ASN A 86 5.89 3.60 11.91
CA ASN A 86 6.78 4.45 12.69
C ASN A 86 8.13 4.60 11.98
N CYS A 87 8.71 3.59 11.35
CA CYS A 87 9.97 3.73 10.60
C CYS A 87 9.82 4.62 9.37
N LEU A 88 8.68 4.52 8.68
CA LEU A 88 8.34 5.40 7.57
C LEU A 88 7.98 6.84 8.03
N VAL A 89 7.75 7.05 9.34
CA VAL A 89 7.35 8.33 9.95
C VAL A 89 8.46 8.96 10.80
N ASP A 90 8.99 8.29 11.82
CA ASP A 90 10.06 8.69 12.77
C ASP A 90 11.46 8.77 12.14
N TRP A 91 11.56 9.06 10.86
CA TRP A 91 12.81 9.22 10.16
C TRP A 91 13.64 10.36 10.83
N LYS A 92 14.68 9.97 11.58
CA LYS A 92 15.56 10.87 12.36
C LYS A 92 16.92 11.03 11.68
N GLU A 93 17.43 12.26 11.72
CA GLU A 93 18.84 12.61 11.47
C GLU A 93 19.76 11.68 12.28
N GLY A 94 20.43 10.76 11.61
CA GLY A 94 21.24 9.71 12.26
C GLY A 94 21.30 8.42 11.44
N TYR A 95 20.28 8.16 10.61
CA TYR A 95 20.35 7.18 9.53
C TYR A 95 21.07 7.79 8.32
N GLY A 96 22.33 8.16 8.53
CA GLY A 96 23.20 8.65 7.46
C GLY A 96 23.26 7.64 6.31
N GLU A 97 23.06 8.15 5.09
CA GLU A 97 23.35 7.52 3.80
C GLU A 97 22.31 6.57 3.19
N LEU A 98 21.42 5.91 3.95
CA LEU A 98 20.62 4.82 3.36
C LEU A 98 19.11 5.00 3.15
N LEU A 99 18.47 6.14 3.42
CA LEU A 99 17.12 6.50 2.92
C LEU A 99 16.91 8.02 3.16
N CYS A 100 17.28 8.91 2.23
CA CYS A 100 17.47 10.36 2.49
C CYS A 100 16.34 11.33 2.03
N THR A 101 15.32 11.68 2.82
CA THR A 101 14.64 12.99 2.55
C THR A 101 15.54 14.13 3.09
N PRO A 102 15.25 15.43 2.92
CA PRO A 102 16.03 16.52 3.48
C PRO A 102 15.41 16.90 4.82
N ASP A 103 16.23 17.43 5.72
CA ASP A 103 15.99 18.47 6.73
C ASP A 103 14.54 18.82 7.10
N ILE A 104 13.68 17.82 7.27
CA ILE A 104 12.41 17.95 7.93
C ILE A 104 12.71 17.50 9.34
N GLU A 105 13.10 18.45 10.18
CA GLU A 105 13.24 18.22 11.60
C GLU A 105 11.94 17.57 12.12
N PHE A 106 11.99 16.28 12.42
CA PHE A 106 10.96 15.58 13.19
C PHE A 106 11.12 15.99 14.65
N THR A 107 10.82 17.27 14.94
CA THR A 107 10.81 17.80 16.30
C THR A 107 9.60 17.23 17.05
N GLY A 108 9.86 16.14 17.76
CA GLY A 108 8.97 15.58 18.77
C GLY A 108 7.95 14.58 18.22
N SER A 109 7.97 13.37 18.79
CA SER A 109 6.87 12.46 19.22
C SER A 109 5.47 12.51 18.58
N SER A 110 5.27 13.23 17.48
CA SER A 110 3.97 13.42 16.87
C SER A 110 3.86 12.37 15.78
N ARG A 111 3.07 11.34 16.08
CA ARG A 111 2.56 10.35 15.13
C ARG A 111 1.60 11.01 14.13
N LEU A 112 1.91 12.23 13.67
CA LEU A 112 1.07 13.14 12.91
C LEU A 112 1.75 13.46 11.58
N LEU A 113 1.01 13.28 10.50
CA LEU A 113 1.44 13.50 9.14
C LEU A 113 0.62 14.63 8.53
N ASP A 114 1.29 15.71 8.15
CA ASP A 114 0.67 16.67 7.24
C ASP A 114 0.46 16.02 5.85
N TYR A 115 -0.22 16.73 4.94
CA TYR A 115 -0.52 16.20 3.62
C TYR A 115 0.74 15.78 2.85
N SER A 116 1.80 16.57 2.94
CA SER A 116 3.08 16.30 2.28
C SER A 116 3.70 15.01 2.80
N ARG A 117 3.90 14.88 4.11
CA ARG A 117 4.48 13.68 4.74
C ARG A 117 3.62 12.45 4.46
N TRP A 118 2.30 12.58 4.51
CA TRP A 118 1.37 11.50 4.18
C TRP A 118 1.53 11.03 2.72
N LEU A 119 1.72 11.94 1.75
CA LEU A 119 1.94 11.57 0.36
C LEU A 119 3.24 10.79 0.17
N VAL A 120 4.35 11.22 0.79
CA VAL A 120 5.63 10.50 0.72
C VAL A 120 5.47 9.10 1.29
N PHE A 121 4.84 9.04 2.48
CA PHE A 121 4.55 7.83 3.19
C PHE A 121 3.75 6.85 2.32
N ILE A 122 2.62 7.29 1.75
CA ILE A 122 1.77 6.45 0.91
C ILE A 122 2.48 6.08 -0.39
N TRP A 123 3.22 6.99 -1.01
CA TRP A 123 3.98 6.69 -2.21
C TRP A 123 5.01 5.59 -1.94
N ASN A 124 5.78 5.68 -0.86
CA ASN A 124 6.70 4.62 -0.47
C ASN A 124 5.99 3.32 -0.21
N LEU A 125 5.07 3.30 0.74
CA LEU A 125 4.39 2.09 1.12
C LEU A 125 3.71 1.43 -0.09
N CYS A 126 3.10 2.22 -0.98
CA CYS A 126 2.37 1.70 -2.14
C CYS A 126 3.23 1.46 -3.38
N THR A 127 4.51 1.82 -3.45
CA THR A 127 5.34 1.62 -4.66
C THR A 127 6.62 0.84 -4.43
N LEU A 128 6.98 0.53 -3.18
CA LEU A 128 8.10 -0.36 -2.89
C LEU A 128 7.83 -1.76 -3.45
N ASP A 129 8.81 -2.30 -4.16
CA ASP A 129 8.82 -3.68 -4.62
C ASP A 129 9.35 -4.60 -3.51
N LYS A 130 9.22 -5.92 -3.72
CA LYS A 130 9.62 -6.93 -2.73
C LYS A 130 11.08 -6.77 -2.27
N PRO A 131 12.08 -6.60 -3.16
CA PRO A 131 13.46 -6.29 -2.75
C PRO A 131 13.58 -5.05 -1.88
N SER A 132 12.90 -3.96 -2.22
CA SER A 132 12.97 -2.70 -1.47
C SER A 132 12.29 -2.81 -0.11
N ILE A 133 11.20 -3.59 0.00
CA ILE A 133 10.60 -3.94 1.29
C ILE A 133 11.59 -4.74 2.15
N SER A 134 12.32 -5.70 1.57
CA SER A 134 13.34 -6.46 2.31
C SER A 134 14.45 -5.56 2.86
N VAL A 135 14.91 -4.55 2.10
CA VAL A 135 15.92 -3.59 2.59
C VAL A 135 15.35 -2.70 3.68
N MET A 136 14.12 -2.18 3.50
CA MET A 136 13.44 -1.41 4.53
C MET A 136 13.27 -2.21 5.83
N LEU A 137 12.88 -3.48 5.72
CA LEU A 137 12.79 -4.38 6.87
C LEU A 137 14.15 -4.59 7.52
N PHE A 138 15.23 -4.75 6.76
CA PHE A 138 16.56 -4.87 7.34
C PHE A 138 16.94 -3.64 8.16
N ASN A 139 16.77 -2.45 7.60
CA ASN A 139 17.11 -1.18 8.25
C ASN A 139 16.33 -0.99 9.56
N LEU A 140 15.10 -1.52 9.63
CA LEU A 140 14.30 -1.52 10.86
C LEU A 140 14.97 -2.30 12.01
N TYR A 141 15.72 -3.36 11.70
CA TYR A 141 16.41 -4.21 12.67
C TYR A 141 17.91 -3.89 12.81
N ASP A 142 18.44 -2.98 11.98
CA ASP A 142 19.78 -2.42 12.08
C ASP A 142 19.72 -0.90 12.34
N PRO A 143 19.22 -0.47 13.52
CA PRO A 143 19.03 0.95 13.83
C PRO A 143 20.34 1.75 13.84
N MET A 144 21.48 1.06 13.93
CA MET A 144 22.81 1.66 13.97
C MET A 144 23.49 1.70 12.59
N GLY A 145 22.84 1.19 11.54
CA GLY A 145 23.39 1.17 10.18
C GLY A 145 24.70 0.39 10.06
N THR A 146 24.88 -0.65 10.88
CA THR A 146 26.11 -1.46 10.90
C THR A 146 26.26 -2.35 9.66
N GLY A 147 25.18 -2.55 8.91
CA GLY A 147 25.11 -3.50 7.80
C GLY A 147 24.90 -4.95 8.26
N GLU A 148 24.72 -5.19 9.56
CA GLU A 148 24.59 -6.51 10.18
C GLU A 148 23.47 -6.57 11.21
N VAL A 149 22.68 -7.65 11.20
CA VAL A 149 21.62 -7.92 12.19
C VAL A 149 21.88 -9.25 12.87
N GLU A 150 21.70 -9.34 14.19
CA GLU A 150 21.87 -10.60 14.91
C GLU A 150 20.87 -11.67 14.44
N LYS A 151 21.30 -12.93 14.31
CA LYS A 151 20.43 -14.05 13.90
C LYS A 151 19.23 -14.23 14.81
N THR A 152 19.39 -13.99 16.11
CA THR A 152 18.31 -14.05 17.10
C THR A 152 17.25 -12.98 16.81
N VAL A 153 17.65 -11.78 16.40
CA VAL A 153 16.73 -10.70 15.98
C VAL A 153 15.90 -11.15 14.77
N VAL A 154 16.52 -11.77 13.75
CA VAL A 154 15.81 -12.26 12.56
C VAL A 154 14.89 -13.46 12.88
N THR A 155 15.34 -14.41 13.70
CA THR A 155 14.60 -15.66 13.99
C THR A 155 13.55 -15.51 15.09
N GLN A 156 13.70 -14.52 15.96
CA GLN A 156 12.84 -14.27 17.11
C GLN A 156 12.12 -12.94 16.98
N GLN A 157 12.83 -11.82 17.11
CA GLN A 157 12.21 -10.50 17.21
C GLN A 157 11.36 -10.14 15.98
N LEU A 158 11.89 -10.37 14.77
CA LEU A 158 11.15 -10.15 13.52
C LEU A 158 9.86 -10.97 13.45
N LEU A 159 9.92 -12.25 13.84
CA LEU A 159 8.73 -13.11 13.84
C LEU A 159 7.75 -12.76 14.95
N ASP A 160 8.25 -12.32 16.09
CA ASP A 160 7.46 -11.83 17.21
C ASP A 160 6.71 -10.56 16.79
N ASP A 161 7.37 -9.66 16.06
CA ASP A 161 6.75 -8.43 15.55
C ASP A 161 5.69 -8.73 14.48
N ILE A 162 5.90 -9.72 13.60
CA ILE A 162 4.97 -10.10 12.55
C ILE A 162 3.70 -10.76 13.10
N PHE A 163 3.88 -11.80 13.91
CA PHE A 163 2.78 -12.67 14.33
C PHE A 163 2.20 -12.27 15.69
N GLY A 164 2.88 -11.41 16.44
CA GLY A 164 2.54 -11.07 17.81
C GLY A 164 2.49 -12.29 18.74
N GLU A 165 1.70 -12.16 19.80
CA GLU A 165 1.39 -13.23 20.76
C GLU A 165 0.05 -13.92 20.50
N GLN A 166 -0.52 -13.73 19.30
CA GLN A 166 -1.85 -14.24 19.04
C GLN A 166 -1.86 -15.78 19.04
N LEU A 167 -2.71 -16.36 19.91
CA LEU A 167 -2.81 -17.81 20.13
C LEU A 167 -3.03 -18.61 18.83
N GLY A 168 -3.72 -18.04 17.84
CA GLY A 168 -3.94 -18.66 16.53
C GLY A 168 -2.72 -18.68 15.60
N LEU A 169 -1.73 -17.82 15.85
CA LEU A 169 -0.55 -17.64 14.98
C LEU A 169 0.71 -18.34 15.52
N VAL A 170 0.71 -18.79 16.78
CA VAL A 170 1.84 -19.49 17.43
C VAL A 170 2.37 -20.65 16.59
N LYS A 171 1.48 -21.49 16.03
CA LYS A 171 1.90 -22.63 15.18
C LYS A 171 2.54 -22.18 13.87
N ARG A 172 2.03 -21.10 13.25
CA ARG A 172 2.59 -20.55 12.00
C ARG A 172 3.96 -19.93 12.26
N LYS A 173 4.07 -19.15 13.34
CA LYS A 173 5.31 -18.55 13.83
C LYS A 173 6.39 -19.61 14.09
N ALA A 174 6.05 -20.68 14.83
CA ALA A 174 6.98 -21.78 15.09
C ALA A 174 7.42 -22.52 13.81
N LYS A 175 6.49 -22.72 12.86
CA LYS A 175 6.82 -23.31 11.55
C LYS A 175 7.75 -22.40 10.75
N LEU A 176 7.49 -21.09 10.70
CA LEU A 176 8.31 -20.14 9.96
C LEU A 176 9.71 -20.02 10.57
N ARG A 177 9.80 -20.00 11.90
CA ARG A 177 11.06 -20.03 12.63
C ARG A 177 11.93 -21.20 12.21
N ARG A 178 11.36 -22.42 12.22
CA ARG A 178 12.08 -23.62 11.76
C ARG A 178 12.53 -23.51 10.30
N VAL A 179 11.73 -22.91 9.43
CA VAL A 179 12.11 -22.69 8.02
C VAL A 179 13.32 -21.76 7.92
N ILE A 180 13.32 -20.66 8.68
CA ILE A 180 14.43 -19.69 8.70
C ILE A 180 15.68 -20.33 9.30
N GLU A 181 15.59 -20.98 10.46
CA GLU A 181 16.70 -21.70 11.10
C GLU A 181 17.28 -22.80 10.21
N GLN A 182 16.45 -23.43 9.38
CA GLN A 182 16.88 -24.47 8.45
C GLN A 182 17.41 -23.92 7.11
N HIS A 183 17.25 -22.62 6.85
CA HIS A 183 17.66 -21.99 5.61
C HIS A 183 19.17 -22.15 5.40
N PRO A 184 19.64 -22.51 4.18
CA PRO A 184 21.07 -22.75 3.92
C PRO A 184 21.95 -21.58 4.35
N VAL A 185 21.54 -20.35 4.01
CA VAL A 185 22.17 -19.11 4.48
C VAL A 185 22.37 -19.13 6.00
N MET A 186 21.28 -19.24 6.77
CA MET A 186 21.31 -19.14 8.23
C MET A 186 22.17 -20.24 8.90
N LYS A 187 22.25 -21.42 8.28
CA LYS A 187 23.10 -22.54 8.72
C LYS A 187 24.58 -22.34 8.38
N LEU A 188 24.88 -21.74 7.24
CA LEU A 188 26.24 -21.59 6.73
C LEU A 188 26.93 -20.35 7.30
N THR A 189 26.18 -19.33 7.68
CA THR A 189 26.73 -18.14 8.33
C THR A 189 27.42 -18.58 9.63
N ARG A 190 28.75 -18.52 9.69
CA ARG A 190 29.53 -18.90 10.88
C ARG A 190 29.42 -17.88 12.00
N LEU A 191 29.08 -16.64 11.64
CA LEU A 191 28.84 -15.55 12.56
C LEU A 191 27.41 -15.63 13.12
N GLU A 192 27.21 -15.12 14.34
CA GLU A 192 25.88 -14.95 14.93
C GLU A 192 25.12 -13.75 14.32
N ARG A 193 25.65 -13.18 13.24
CA ARG A 193 25.12 -11.99 12.54
C ARG A 193 24.83 -12.30 11.09
N VAL A 194 23.83 -11.62 10.55
CA VAL A 194 23.28 -11.75 9.19
C VAL A 194 23.52 -10.42 8.49
N THR A 195 24.19 -10.46 7.35
CA THR A 195 24.45 -9.28 6.51
C THR A 195 23.24 -8.91 5.65
N LEU A 196 23.05 -7.60 5.40
CA LEU A 196 21.98 -7.09 4.53
C LEU A 196 22.00 -7.73 3.13
N LYS A 197 23.20 -7.73 2.53
CA LYS A 197 23.39 -7.81 1.08
C LYS A 197 22.97 -9.14 0.48
N HIS A 198 23.30 -10.24 1.15
CA HIS A 198 23.06 -11.58 0.62
C HIS A 198 22.20 -12.42 1.53
N GLU A 199 22.36 -12.28 2.84
CA GLU A 199 21.80 -13.26 3.75
C GLU A 199 20.36 -12.91 4.14
N PHE A 200 20.14 -11.67 4.58
CA PHE A 200 18.80 -11.23 5.00
C PHE A 200 17.82 -11.17 3.82
N ILE A 201 18.20 -10.48 2.73
CA ILE A 201 17.35 -10.36 1.54
C ILE A 201 17.00 -11.73 0.96
N GLU A 202 17.94 -12.68 0.96
CA GLU A 202 17.66 -14.04 0.47
C GLU A 202 16.65 -14.76 1.37
N VAL A 203 16.89 -14.79 2.68
CA VAL A 203 15.97 -15.41 3.66
C VAL A 203 14.56 -14.84 3.54
N VAL A 204 14.46 -13.51 3.45
CA VAL A 204 13.19 -12.80 3.36
C VAL A 204 12.48 -13.06 2.02
N ASN A 205 13.23 -13.15 0.92
CA ASN A 205 12.67 -13.44 -0.40
C ASN A 205 12.22 -14.90 -0.58
N THR A 206 12.95 -15.86 0.00
CA THR A 206 12.63 -17.30 -0.03
C THR A 206 11.59 -17.70 1.00
N THR A 207 11.31 -16.83 1.98
CA THR A 207 10.35 -17.06 3.06
C THR A 207 9.21 -16.03 3.01
N PRO A 208 8.21 -16.19 2.10
CA PRO A 208 7.15 -15.20 1.88
C PRO A 208 6.36 -14.81 3.12
N GLY A 209 6.26 -15.69 4.11
CA GLY A 209 5.56 -15.42 5.37
C GLY A 209 6.16 -14.26 6.19
N ILE A 210 7.40 -13.85 5.90
CA ILE A 210 8.04 -12.71 6.57
C ILE A 210 7.48 -11.38 6.02
N ILE A 211 7.38 -11.25 4.70
CA ILE A 211 6.97 -10.00 4.04
C ILE A 211 5.44 -9.89 3.95
N PHE A 212 4.74 -11.02 4.01
CA PHE A 212 3.29 -11.07 3.80
C PHE A 212 2.47 -9.98 4.54
N PRO A 213 2.71 -9.66 5.83
CA PRO A 213 1.96 -8.60 6.51
C PRO A 213 2.15 -7.22 5.86
N VAL A 214 3.37 -6.94 5.38
CA VAL A 214 3.70 -5.68 4.70
C VAL A 214 3.05 -5.62 3.33
N GLU A 215 3.05 -6.73 2.59
CA GLU A 215 2.37 -6.84 1.29
C GLU A 215 0.85 -6.73 1.44
N GLU A 216 0.28 -7.30 2.49
CA GLU A 216 -1.14 -7.20 2.82
C GLU A 216 -1.53 -5.76 3.15
N LEU A 217 -0.77 -5.09 4.01
CA LEU A 217 -0.96 -3.67 4.31
C LEU A 217 -0.84 -2.81 3.05
N GLN A 218 0.23 -2.99 2.28
CA GLN A 218 0.45 -2.31 1.00
C GLN A 218 -0.77 -2.52 0.09
N PHE A 219 -1.27 -3.74 -0.03
CA PHE A 219 -2.45 -4.04 -0.84
C PHE A 219 -3.71 -3.31 -0.35
N LEU A 220 -3.94 -3.26 0.96
CA LEU A 220 -5.07 -2.54 1.56
C LEU A 220 -5.01 -1.04 1.25
N PHE A 221 -3.85 -0.41 1.43
CA PHE A 221 -3.66 1.01 1.07
C PHE A 221 -3.86 1.24 -0.43
N ARG A 222 -3.27 0.38 -1.27
CA ARG A 222 -3.43 0.46 -2.73
C ARG A 222 -4.89 0.33 -3.13
N GLN A 223 -5.67 -0.51 -2.45
CA GLN A 223 -7.08 -0.72 -2.74
C GLN A 223 -7.94 0.48 -2.31
N ARG A 224 -7.66 1.07 -1.14
CA ARG A 224 -8.48 2.14 -0.55
C ARG A 224 -8.11 3.54 -1.03
N ILE A 225 -6.86 3.79 -1.39
CA ILE A 225 -6.39 5.07 -1.89
C ILE A 225 -6.27 4.97 -3.40
N ILE A 226 -7.13 5.67 -4.15
CA ILE A 226 -7.23 5.66 -5.63
C ILE A 226 -7.57 4.29 -6.26
N GLY A 227 -6.79 3.24 -6.00
CA GLY A 227 -7.00 1.88 -6.50
C GLY A 227 -5.71 1.18 -6.95
N VAL A 228 -5.73 -0.16 -6.93
CA VAL A 228 -4.53 -1.00 -7.17
C VAL A 228 -3.86 -0.73 -8.53
N LYS A 229 -4.66 -0.54 -9.59
CA LYS A 229 -4.12 -0.29 -10.95
C LYS A 229 -3.26 0.97 -11.02
N PHE A 230 -3.66 2.01 -10.29
CA PHE A 230 -2.93 3.27 -10.22
C PHE A 230 -1.55 3.05 -9.59
N TRP A 231 -1.51 2.41 -8.42
CA TRP A 231 -0.26 2.16 -7.72
C TRP A 231 0.66 1.19 -8.45
N THR A 232 0.11 0.15 -9.11
CA THR A 232 0.92 -0.74 -9.95
C THR A 232 1.56 0.00 -11.13
N ARG A 233 0.92 1.03 -11.69
CA ARG A 233 1.54 1.90 -12.71
C ARG A 233 2.72 2.65 -12.11
N LEU A 234 2.57 3.26 -10.94
CA LEU A 234 3.63 4.00 -10.26
C LEU A 234 4.78 3.12 -9.79
N GLU A 235 4.50 1.94 -9.25
CA GLU A 235 5.51 0.92 -8.91
C GLU A 235 6.39 0.58 -10.12
N ARG A 236 5.77 0.36 -11.29
CA ARG A 236 6.51 0.10 -12.54
C ARG A 236 7.32 1.31 -13.01
N ALA A 237 6.81 2.52 -12.81
CA ALA A 237 7.56 3.74 -13.11
C ALA A 237 8.79 3.86 -12.20
N ARG A 238 8.61 3.64 -10.89
CA ARG A 238 9.70 3.59 -9.90
C ARG A 238 10.75 2.55 -10.27
N ALA A 239 10.33 1.33 -10.64
CA ALA A 239 11.24 0.26 -11.05
C ALA A 239 12.05 0.57 -12.33
N LYS A 240 11.56 1.45 -13.21
CA LYS A 240 12.34 1.93 -14.35
C LYS A 240 13.43 2.89 -13.91
N TRP A 241 13.09 3.79 -13.00
CA TRP A 241 14.02 4.78 -12.47
C TRP A 241 15.15 4.16 -11.64
N THR A 242 14.91 3.00 -11.03
CA THR A 242 15.92 2.29 -10.23
C THR A 242 16.89 1.43 -11.03
N ARG A 243 16.66 1.22 -12.34
CA ARG A 243 17.60 0.50 -13.21
C ARG A 243 18.67 1.45 -13.76
N GLU A 244 19.64 1.74 -12.89
CA GLU A 244 21.08 1.83 -13.17
C GLU A 244 21.65 3.00 -14.01
N ALA A 245 20.95 3.58 -14.99
CA ALA A 245 21.40 4.83 -15.65
C ALA A 245 20.65 6.06 -15.11
N ASP A 246 19.41 5.85 -14.68
CA ASP A 246 18.56 6.88 -14.12
C ASP A 246 18.58 6.88 -12.59
N TYR A 247 19.23 5.94 -11.91
CA TYR A 247 19.19 5.89 -10.44
C TYR A 247 19.83 7.13 -9.82
N VAL A 248 21.04 7.51 -10.25
CA VAL A 248 21.69 8.75 -9.77
C VAL A 248 20.87 9.98 -10.14
N GLN A 249 20.26 10.02 -11.33
CA GLN A 249 19.39 11.13 -11.73
C GLN A 249 18.08 11.16 -10.95
N PHE A 250 17.49 10.01 -10.68
CA PHE A 250 16.24 9.82 -9.96
C PHE A 250 16.46 10.15 -8.50
N ARG A 251 17.52 9.62 -7.90
CA ARG A 251 18.01 10.00 -6.58
C ARG A 251 18.32 11.49 -6.51
N SER A 252 19.03 12.06 -7.48
CA SER A 252 19.27 13.50 -7.55
C SER A 252 17.98 14.32 -7.74
N ARG A 253 16.96 13.78 -8.41
CA ARG A 253 15.64 14.42 -8.51
C ARG A 253 14.94 14.32 -7.17
N LEU A 254 14.83 13.14 -6.58
CA LEU A 254 14.27 12.92 -5.27
C LEU A 254 14.97 13.78 -4.20
N MET A 255 16.29 13.79 -4.11
CA MET A 255 17.08 14.69 -3.26
C MET A 255 16.71 16.17 -3.49
N ARG A 256 16.61 16.63 -4.75
CA ARG A 256 16.18 18.00 -5.08
C ARG A 256 14.72 18.30 -4.74
N LEU A 257 13.87 17.28 -4.67
CA LEU A 257 12.47 17.40 -4.26
C LEU A 257 12.29 17.23 -2.76
N GLY A 258 13.35 16.81 -2.09
CA GLY A 258 13.32 16.45 -0.71
C GLY A 258 12.66 15.10 -0.40
N LEU A 259 12.86 14.11 -1.27
CA LEU A 259 12.09 12.88 -1.33
C LEU A 259 12.96 11.63 -1.55
N ASP A 260 14.27 11.67 -1.27
CA ASP A 260 15.10 10.48 -1.52
C ASP A 260 14.82 9.40 -0.45
N ILE A 261 14.31 8.24 -0.84
CA ILE A 261 14.01 7.13 0.10
C ILE A 261 14.62 5.86 -0.45
N LEU A 262 15.77 5.96 -1.12
CA LEU A 262 16.46 4.79 -1.62
C LEU A 262 17.86 4.72 -1.03
N PRO A 263 18.28 3.52 -0.61
CA PRO A 263 19.57 3.34 0.01
C PRO A 263 20.70 3.67 -0.93
N ASP A 264 21.77 4.29 -0.41
CA ASP A 264 23.10 4.09 -0.98
C ASP A 264 23.36 2.59 -0.98
N VAL A 265 22.97 1.95 -2.08
CA VAL A 265 23.61 0.71 -2.43
C VAL A 265 24.84 1.18 -3.13
N ASP A 266 25.93 1.26 -2.36
CA ASP A 266 27.28 1.53 -2.80
C ASP A 266 27.41 1.26 -4.31
N ASP A 267 27.54 2.34 -5.10
CA ASP A 267 27.51 2.31 -6.57
C ASP A 267 28.56 1.33 -7.15
N SER A 268 29.53 0.89 -6.32
CA SER A 268 30.50 -0.14 -6.66
C SER A 268 29.92 -1.55 -6.77
N GLU A 269 28.79 -1.88 -6.14
CA GLU A 269 28.32 -3.27 -6.01
C GLU A 269 27.04 -3.59 -6.78
N ARG A 270 26.32 -2.58 -7.29
CA ARG A 270 25.01 -2.81 -7.94
C ARG A 270 24.97 -2.77 -9.46
N MET A 271 26.09 -2.61 -10.19
CA MET A 271 26.00 -2.45 -11.65
C MET A 271 27.04 -3.15 -12.50
N THR A 272 27.81 -4.08 -11.93
CA THR A 272 28.55 -5.03 -12.74
C THR A 272 28.59 -6.41 -12.10
N ALA A 273 27.54 -7.18 -12.40
CA ALA A 273 27.77 -8.55 -12.85
C ALA A 273 28.55 -8.58 -14.20
N THR A 274 29.61 -7.78 -14.36
CA THR A 274 30.72 -8.16 -15.23
C THR A 274 31.67 -8.97 -14.37
N ALA A 275 31.73 -10.24 -14.73
CA ALA A 275 32.75 -11.19 -14.34
C ALA A 275 34.13 -10.52 -14.16
N GLY A 276 34.76 -10.73 -13.01
CA GLY A 276 36.14 -10.27 -12.83
C GLY A 276 36.64 -10.39 -11.41
N ASP A 277 36.24 -9.46 -10.54
CA ASP A 277 37.11 -9.13 -9.43
C ASP A 277 36.58 -9.50 -8.04
N ALA A 278 37.42 -10.29 -7.36
CA ALA A 278 37.54 -10.53 -5.92
C ALA A 278 36.26 -10.67 -5.07
N MET A 279 35.35 -11.59 -5.41
CA MET A 279 34.46 -12.17 -4.38
C MET A 279 35.30 -12.80 -3.25
N ARG A 280 34.93 -12.54 -1.99
CA ARG A 280 35.52 -13.23 -0.84
C ARG A 280 35.35 -14.74 -1.02
N PRO A 281 36.30 -15.58 -0.57
CA PRO A 281 36.21 -17.03 -0.71
C PRO A 281 34.89 -17.61 -0.19
N GLU A 282 34.34 -17.01 0.86
CA GLU A 282 33.07 -17.38 1.49
C GLU A 282 31.88 -17.11 0.56
N ASP A 283 31.85 -15.94 -0.07
CA ASP A 283 30.83 -15.59 -1.07
C ASP A 283 30.94 -16.50 -2.30
N LYS A 284 32.16 -16.90 -2.72
CA LYS A 284 32.36 -17.82 -3.85
C LYS A 284 31.77 -19.18 -3.55
N ALA A 285 32.07 -19.73 -2.36
CA ALA A 285 31.51 -20.99 -1.91
C ALA A 285 29.98 -20.93 -1.83
N PHE A 286 29.43 -19.82 -1.35
CA PHE A 286 27.99 -19.58 -1.32
C PHE A 286 27.37 -19.52 -2.73
N HIS A 287 27.99 -18.79 -3.66
CA HIS A 287 27.50 -18.65 -5.03
C HIS A 287 27.55 -19.98 -5.81
N GLU A 288 28.58 -20.80 -5.59
CA GLU A 288 28.65 -22.16 -6.12
C GLU A 288 27.62 -23.11 -5.47
N HIS A 289 27.39 -22.98 -4.15
CA HIS A 289 26.33 -23.71 -3.47
C HIS A 289 24.93 -23.32 -3.99
N ARG A 290 24.71 -22.04 -4.30
CA ARG A 290 23.48 -21.54 -4.92
C ARG A 290 23.27 -22.09 -6.33
N LYS A 291 24.34 -22.16 -7.14
CA LYS A 291 24.30 -22.78 -8.47
C LYS A 291 23.95 -24.27 -8.41
N THR A 292 24.32 -24.97 -7.33
CA THR A 292 24.02 -26.40 -7.15
C THR A 292 22.63 -26.64 -6.54
N LEU A 293 22.17 -25.81 -5.61
CA LEU A 293 20.82 -25.87 -5.01
C LEU A 293 19.70 -25.48 -6.00
N HIS A 294 19.93 -24.44 -6.80
CA HIS A 294 18.98 -23.92 -7.78
C HIS A 294 19.45 -24.14 -9.22
N GLY A 295 20.07 -25.30 -9.50
CA GLY A 295 20.58 -25.66 -10.82
C GLY A 295 19.68 -25.14 -11.93
N ALA A 296 20.25 -24.64 -13.02
CA ALA A 296 19.53 -23.89 -14.07
C ALA A 296 18.19 -24.52 -14.52
N ASP A 297 18.06 -25.84 -14.35
CA ASP A 297 16.84 -26.60 -14.59
C ASP A 297 15.72 -26.36 -13.56
N SER A 298 16.01 -26.13 -12.28
CA SER A 298 15.06 -25.76 -11.23
C SER A 298 14.42 -24.40 -11.49
N LEU A 299 15.22 -23.40 -11.86
CA LEU A 299 14.72 -22.07 -12.25
C LEU A 299 13.88 -22.13 -13.54
N LYS A 300 14.30 -22.93 -14.53
CA LYS A 300 13.49 -23.19 -15.74
C LYS A 300 12.17 -23.89 -15.40
N ARG A 301 12.17 -24.81 -14.43
CA ARG A 301 10.97 -25.55 -13.98
C ARG A 301 9.99 -24.63 -13.26
N MET A 302 10.47 -23.79 -12.33
CA MET A 302 9.64 -22.80 -11.64
C MET A 302 9.07 -21.74 -12.59
N ALA A 303 9.86 -21.27 -13.56
CA ALA A 303 9.37 -20.33 -14.58
C ALA A 303 8.31 -20.95 -15.50
N LYS A 304 8.45 -22.25 -15.82
CA LYS A 304 7.44 -23.01 -16.56
C LYS A 304 6.16 -23.22 -15.75
N GLU A 305 6.28 -23.58 -14.48
CA GLU A 305 5.14 -23.76 -13.57
C GLU A 305 4.35 -22.47 -13.39
N ARG A 306 5.02 -21.32 -13.18
CA ARG A 306 4.35 -20.01 -13.13
C ARG A 306 3.60 -19.68 -14.41
N ARG A 307 4.20 -19.92 -15.59
CA ARG A 307 3.53 -19.72 -16.89
C ARG A 307 2.30 -20.61 -17.04
N ASP A 308 2.34 -21.84 -16.53
CA ASP A 308 1.22 -22.78 -16.61
C ASP A 308 0.12 -22.45 -15.59
N GLU A 309 0.46 -21.93 -14.42
CA GLU A 309 -0.51 -21.40 -13.44
C GLU A 309 -1.23 -20.15 -13.96
N ASP A 310 -0.52 -19.20 -14.56
CA ASP A 310 -1.12 -18.01 -15.17
C ASP A 310 -2.08 -18.38 -16.30
N LYS A 311 -1.75 -19.40 -17.12
CA LYS A 311 -2.65 -19.95 -18.14
C LYS A 311 -3.89 -20.59 -17.53
N LYS A 312 -3.76 -21.32 -16.41
CA LYS A 312 -4.90 -21.92 -15.70
C LYS A 312 -5.82 -20.85 -15.10
N LEU A 313 -5.25 -19.81 -14.47
CA LEU A 313 -6.00 -18.68 -13.92
C LEU A 313 -6.72 -17.88 -15.02
N GLY A 314 -6.06 -17.64 -16.16
CA GLY A 314 -6.66 -16.98 -17.32
C GLY A 314 -7.81 -17.78 -17.96
N ARG A 315 -7.76 -19.12 -17.92
CA ARG A 315 -8.87 -19.99 -18.37
C ARG A 315 -10.04 -19.97 -17.38
N ARG A 316 -9.77 -19.96 -16.07
CA ARG A 316 -10.82 -19.87 -15.03
C ARG A 316 -11.59 -18.54 -15.11
N ARG A 317 -10.90 -17.42 -15.32
CA ARG A 317 -11.55 -16.10 -15.47
C ARG A 317 -12.50 -16.03 -16.68
N ARG A 318 -12.09 -16.57 -17.83
CA ARG A 318 -12.96 -16.66 -19.00
C ARG A 318 -14.18 -17.56 -18.77
N GLY A 319 -14.04 -18.63 -18.00
CA GLY A 319 -15.17 -19.49 -17.63
C GLY A 319 -16.20 -18.79 -16.72
N SER A 320 -15.73 -18.03 -15.72
CA SER A 320 -16.62 -17.28 -14.81
C SER A 320 -17.33 -16.10 -15.48
N GLU A 321 -16.66 -15.45 -16.44
CA GLU A 321 -17.22 -14.31 -17.19
C GLU A 321 -18.35 -14.77 -18.13
N VAL A 322 -18.17 -15.91 -18.80
CA VAL A 322 -19.22 -16.53 -19.63
C VAL A 322 -20.44 -16.97 -18.79
N GLN A 323 -20.23 -17.43 -17.56
CA GLN A 323 -21.34 -17.76 -16.65
C GLN A 323 -22.08 -16.52 -16.15
N ALA A 324 -21.36 -15.43 -15.84
CA ALA A 324 -21.95 -14.18 -15.41
C ALA A 324 -22.83 -13.54 -16.51
N GLU A 325 -22.34 -13.52 -17.76
CA GLU A 325 -23.14 -13.04 -18.91
C GLU A 325 -24.40 -13.89 -19.12
N GLY A 326 -24.33 -15.21 -18.91
CA GLY A 326 -25.48 -16.10 -19.00
C GLY A 326 -26.55 -15.80 -17.95
N VAL A 327 -26.15 -15.54 -16.70
CA VAL A 327 -27.07 -15.17 -15.60
C VAL A 327 -27.70 -13.80 -15.86
N GLU A 328 -26.94 -12.83 -16.36
CA GLU A 328 -27.46 -11.50 -16.65
C GLU A 328 -28.51 -11.52 -17.78
N ARG A 329 -28.27 -12.29 -18.86
CA ARG A 329 -29.27 -12.50 -19.92
C ARG A 329 -30.55 -13.16 -19.41
N LEU A 330 -30.43 -14.14 -18.51
CA LEU A 330 -31.58 -14.81 -17.91
C LEU A 330 -32.40 -13.86 -17.03
N MET A 331 -31.73 -13.00 -16.25
CA MET A 331 -32.38 -12.01 -15.40
C MET A 331 -33.04 -10.90 -16.22
N ALA A 332 -32.43 -10.47 -17.33
CA ALA A 332 -33.03 -9.54 -18.28
C ALA A 332 -34.32 -10.13 -18.89
N HIS A 333 -34.28 -11.39 -19.34
CA HIS A 333 -35.47 -12.07 -19.87
C HIS A 333 -36.61 -12.15 -18.85
N LYS A 334 -36.30 -12.48 -17.58
CA LYS A 334 -37.30 -12.51 -16.50
C LYS A 334 -37.90 -11.12 -16.23
N ARG A 335 -37.11 -10.05 -16.31
CA ARG A 335 -37.63 -8.67 -16.15
C ARG A 335 -38.59 -8.30 -17.28
N GLU A 336 -38.26 -8.67 -18.51
CA GLU A 336 -39.13 -8.48 -19.69
C GLU A 336 -40.44 -9.26 -19.55
N GLU A 337 -40.37 -10.50 -19.05
CA GLU A 337 -41.55 -11.34 -18.83
C GLU A 337 -42.46 -10.76 -17.73
N VAL A 338 -41.90 -10.24 -16.64
CA VAL A 338 -42.66 -9.56 -15.59
C VAL A 338 -43.33 -8.29 -16.12
N LYS A 339 -42.64 -7.50 -16.95
CA LYS A 339 -43.24 -6.34 -17.62
C LYS A 339 -44.42 -6.74 -18.50
N ARG A 340 -44.27 -7.81 -19.30
CA ARG A 340 -45.36 -8.34 -20.14
C ARG A 340 -46.55 -8.78 -19.29
N ARG A 341 -46.32 -9.55 -18.23
CA ARG A 341 -47.39 -10.00 -17.33
C ARG A 341 -48.16 -8.83 -16.71
N ARG A 342 -47.46 -7.77 -16.28
CA ARG A 342 -48.08 -6.55 -15.74
C ARG A 342 -48.91 -5.80 -16.78
N SER A 343 -48.54 -5.82 -18.06
CA SER A 343 -49.35 -5.20 -19.12
C SER A 343 -50.64 -5.98 -19.42
N THR A 344 -50.65 -7.30 -19.22
CA THR A 344 -51.82 -8.15 -19.47
C THR A 344 -52.80 -8.26 -18.31
N THR A 345 -52.39 -8.01 -17.05
CA THR A 345 -53.26 -8.22 -15.88
C THR A 345 -54.08 -6.99 -15.45
N GLY A 346 -54.06 -5.88 -16.20
CA GLY A 346 -54.97 -4.75 -15.95
C GLY A 346 -54.92 -4.17 -14.53
N VAL A 347 -53.78 -4.29 -13.83
CA VAL A 347 -53.62 -3.73 -12.48
C VAL A 347 -53.49 -2.21 -12.61
N PRO A 348 -54.33 -1.42 -11.92
CA PRO A 348 -54.27 0.05 -11.98
C PRO A 348 -52.89 0.54 -11.57
N SER A 349 -52.31 1.48 -12.34
CA SER A 349 -50.98 2.01 -12.04
C SER A 349 -50.95 2.71 -10.67
N ASP A 350 -49.80 2.71 -10.00
CA ASP A 350 -49.60 3.34 -8.69
C ASP A 350 -50.02 4.83 -8.65
N ALA A 351 -50.10 5.48 -9.81
CA ALA A 351 -50.62 6.85 -9.96
C ALA A 351 -52.13 6.96 -9.66
N ALA A 352 -52.92 5.93 -9.96
CA ALA A 352 -54.36 5.89 -9.64
C ALA A 352 -54.59 5.72 -8.13
N LEU A 353 -53.75 4.93 -7.46
CA LEU A 353 -53.81 4.74 -6.00
C LEU A 353 -53.42 6.03 -5.25
N ALA A 354 -52.43 6.77 -5.75
CA ALA A 354 -52.03 8.07 -5.17
C ALA A 354 -53.15 9.14 -5.28
N SER A 355 -53.88 9.17 -6.39
CA SER A 355 -55.01 10.10 -6.60
C SER A 355 -56.16 9.84 -5.61
N THR A 356 -56.43 8.57 -5.32
CA THR A 356 -57.52 8.15 -4.42
C THR A 356 -57.21 8.52 -2.96
N HIS A 357 -55.95 8.37 -2.54
CA HIS A 357 -55.50 8.78 -1.21
C HIS A 357 -55.54 10.30 -1.00
N ALA A 358 -55.20 11.08 -2.04
CA ALA A 358 -55.26 12.54 -1.99
C ALA A 358 -56.71 13.06 -1.84
N GLN A 359 -57.68 12.42 -2.52
CA GLN A 359 -59.09 12.78 -2.40
C GLN A 359 -59.68 12.47 -1.00
N MET A 360 -59.23 11.38 -0.36
CA MET A 360 -59.66 11.07 1.01
C MET A 360 -59.08 12.05 2.04
N ALA A 361 -57.83 12.47 1.89
CA ALA A 361 -57.20 13.43 2.79
C ALA A 361 -57.86 14.84 2.72
N ALA A 362 -58.33 15.24 1.54
CA ALA A 362 -59.02 16.53 1.35
C ALA A 362 -60.40 16.58 2.04
N ARG A 363 -61.08 15.43 2.21
CA ARG A 363 -62.38 15.35 2.89
C ARG A 363 -62.31 15.51 4.41
N ALA A 364 -61.14 15.25 5.02
CA ALA A 364 -60.97 15.30 6.48
C ALA A 364 -60.75 16.72 7.05
N ARG A 365 -60.49 17.73 6.21
CA ARG A 365 -60.12 19.10 6.64
C ARG A 365 -61.25 20.13 6.51
N ARG A 366 -62.51 19.77 6.79
CA ARG A 366 -63.58 20.77 6.92
C ARG A 366 -63.77 21.17 8.40
N PRO A 367 -63.51 22.43 8.79
CA PRO A 367 -63.69 22.88 10.17
C PRO A 367 -65.17 22.98 10.53
N ARG A 368 -65.54 22.40 11.67
CA ARG A 368 -66.86 22.57 12.29
C ARG A 368 -66.96 23.97 12.90
N SER A 369 -67.69 24.87 12.24
CA SER A 369 -68.13 26.15 12.82
C SER A 369 -69.46 25.99 13.55
N GLY A 370 -69.53 26.40 14.82
CA GLY A 370 -70.76 26.54 15.61
C GLY A 370 -70.42 26.60 17.10
N ALA A 371 -70.17 27.77 17.68
CA ALA A 371 -71.17 28.69 18.26
C ALA A 371 -71.90 28.12 19.49
N ARG A 372 -71.67 28.71 20.69
CA ARG A 372 -72.63 29.59 21.38
C ARG A 372 -72.18 30.01 22.79
N ARG A 373 -72.45 31.28 23.07
CA ARG A 373 -72.55 31.95 24.38
C ARG A 373 -73.56 31.29 25.33
N ARG A 374 -73.37 31.48 26.64
CA ARG A 374 -74.33 32.00 27.66
C ARG A 374 -73.64 31.95 29.03
N THR A 375 -73.30 33.09 29.64
CA THR A 375 -74.06 33.83 30.69
C THR A 375 -74.53 32.96 31.85
N GLY A 376 -74.10 33.37 33.05
CA GLY A 376 -74.51 32.92 34.37
C GLY A 376 -73.60 33.60 35.37
#